data_AF-A0A1S8KI46-F1
#
_entry.id   AF-A0A1S8KI46-F1
#
_cell.length_a   1.000
_cell.length_b   1.000
_cell.length_c   1.000
_cell.angle_alpha   90.00
_cell.angle_beta   90.00
_cell.angle_gamma   90.00
#
_symmetry.space_group_name_H-M   'P 1'
#
loop_
_entity.id
_entity.type
_entity.pdbx_description
1 polymer ?
#
loop_
_entity_poly.entity_id
_entity_poly.type
_entity_poly.pdbx_seq_one_letter_code
_entity_poly.pdbx_strand_id
1 'polypeptide(L)'
;EMYPAIEGISSMIQLMSAAPFMFLPILVGISAAKRFGANQFLGAAIGMIMTTPDLGGSTEYWNIFGYHVSQTNYAYQVIPVLAAVWILSILEKFFHKKLPSSIDFTFTPLLSVMITGFLTFTVIGPVMLLLSNGITDIIVWLYNTTGFIGMGIFGGTYSLIVMTGLHQSFPAIETQLLSAWTNGIGHGDFIFVVASMANVAQGAATFAIWFLTKNSKTKSLASSAGVSALLGITEPALFGVNLKYRFPFFCALIGSGIATAVAGLLKVVAVSLG
;
A
#
# COMPACT_ATOMS: atom_id res chain seq x y z
N GLU A 1 -1.81 -30.49 1.12
CA GLU A 1 -0.36 -30.75 1.00
C GLU A 1 0.12 -30.24 -0.34
N MET A 2 1.21 -29.48 -0.35
CA MET A 2 1.82 -28.94 -1.57
C MET A 2 2.74 -30.00 -2.19
N TYR A 3 2.64 -30.25 -3.49
CA TYR A 3 3.44 -31.26 -4.17
C TYR A 3 4.94 -30.90 -4.09
N PRO A 4 5.83 -31.72 -3.46
CA PRO A 4 7.23 -31.37 -3.24
C PRO A 4 8.00 -31.07 -4.54
N ALA A 5 7.57 -31.66 -5.66
CA ALA A 5 8.16 -31.47 -6.98
C ALA A 5 8.00 -30.04 -7.55
N ILE A 6 7.02 -29.26 -7.07
CA ILE A 6 6.78 -27.87 -7.53
C ILE A 6 7.08 -26.83 -6.46
N GLU A 7 7.40 -27.26 -5.23
CA GLU A 7 7.66 -26.36 -4.09
C GLU A 7 8.81 -25.40 -4.38
N GLY A 8 9.93 -25.89 -4.92
CA GLY A 8 11.08 -25.05 -5.28
C GLY A 8 10.77 -24.03 -6.37
N ILE A 9 9.93 -24.40 -7.35
CA ILE A 9 9.50 -23.47 -8.42
C ILE A 9 8.54 -22.43 -7.85
N SER A 10 7.61 -22.85 -6.99
CA SER A 10 6.64 -21.96 -6.34
C SER A 10 7.35 -20.93 -5.47
N SER A 11 8.30 -21.34 -4.63
CA SER A 11 9.07 -20.42 -3.78
C SER A 11 9.91 -19.45 -4.61
N MET A 12 10.51 -19.91 -5.72
CA MET A 12 11.27 -19.03 -6.62
C MET A 12 10.36 -17.98 -7.28
N ILE A 13 9.17 -18.37 -7.74
CA ILE A 13 8.18 -17.44 -8.30
C ILE A 13 7.69 -16.45 -7.25
N GLN A 14 7.39 -16.92 -6.03
CA GLN A 14 6.98 -16.05 -4.91
C GLN A 14 8.05 -15.02 -4.57
N LEU A 15 9.32 -15.41 -4.52
CA LEU A 15 10.43 -14.49 -4.29
C LEU A 15 10.51 -13.42 -5.39
N MET A 16 10.46 -13.82 -6.65
CA MET A 16 10.49 -12.88 -7.79
C MET A 16 9.27 -11.95 -7.78
N SER A 17 8.11 -12.45 -7.37
CA SER A 17 6.87 -11.67 -7.28
C SER A 17 6.89 -10.68 -6.12
N ALA A 18 7.42 -11.08 -4.96
CA ALA A 18 7.43 -10.26 -3.74
C ALA A 18 8.49 -9.15 -3.77
N ALA A 19 9.62 -9.37 -4.45
CA ALA A 19 10.76 -8.46 -4.39
C ALA A 19 10.44 -6.99 -4.79
N PRO A 20 9.73 -6.70 -5.90
CA PRO A 20 9.37 -5.32 -6.25
C PRO A 20 8.54 -4.63 -5.17
N PHE A 21 7.67 -5.37 -4.48
CA PHE A 21 6.83 -4.85 -3.41
C PHE A 21 7.61 -4.62 -2.11
N MET A 22 8.51 -5.55 -1.76
CA MET A 22 9.41 -5.41 -0.62
C MET A 22 10.28 -4.14 -0.76
N PHE A 23 10.73 -3.84 -1.98
CA PHE A 23 11.55 -2.67 -2.31
C PHE A 23 10.75 -1.47 -2.85
N LEU A 24 9.42 -1.46 -2.70
CA LEU A 24 8.59 -0.32 -3.10
C LEU A 24 9.08 1.02 -2.56
N PRO A 25 9.50 1.12 -1.29
CA PRO A 25 10.03 2.38 -0.76
C PRO A 25 11.20 2.94 -1.57
N ILE A 26 12.07 2.08 -2.11
CA ILE A 26 13.21 2.52 -2.94
C ILE A 26 12.71 3.06 -4.29
N LEU A 27 11.83 2.31 -4.97
CA LEU A 27 11.28 2.66 -6.29
C LEU A 27 10.45 3.96 -6.23
N VAL A 28 9.60 4.06 -5.20
CA VAL A 28 8.80 5.25 -4.92
C VAL A 28 9.70 6.40 -4.52
N GLY A 29 10.73 6.17 -3.69
CA GLY A 29 11.66 7.21 -3.25
C GLY A 29 12.39 7.88 -4.41
N ILE A 30 12.86 7.09 -5.40
CA ILE A 30 13.47 7.60 -6.64
C ILE A 30 12.47 8.48 -7.43
N SER A 31 11.24 8.00 -7.57
CA SER A 31 10.19 8.67 -8.36
C SER A 31 9.70 9.94 -7.67
N ALA A 32 9.54 9.90 -6.35
CA ALA A 32 9.15 11.01 -5.50
C ALA A 32 10.24 12.09 -5.46
N ALA A 33 11.51 11.70 -5.33
CA ALA A 33 12.63 12.64 -5.36
C ALA A 33 12.66 13.39 -6.69
N LYS A 34 12.52 12.68 -7.82
CA LYS A 34 12.38 13.31 -9.14
C LYS A 34 11.23 14.30 -9.19
N ARG A 35 10.07 13.94 -8.62
CA ARG A 35 8.87 14.78 -8.63
C ARG A 35 9.00 16.02 -7.75
N PHE A 36 9.62 15.90 -6.58
CA PHE A 36 9.82 16.99 -5.63
C PHE A 36 11.06 17.83 -5.93
N GLY A 37 11.91 17.41 -6.88
CA GLY A 37 13.14 18.10 -7.26
C GLY A 37 14.27 17.91 -6.26
N ALA A 38 14.36 16.70 -5.68
CA ALA A 38 15.46 16.22 -4.86
C ALA A 38 16.35 15.27 -5.67
N ASN A 39 17.56 14.98 -5.19
CA ASN A 39 18.42 13.98 -5.81
C ASN A 39 17.79 12.57 -5.70
N GLN A 40 17.65 11.89 -6.84
CA GLN A 40 17.00 10.57 -6.91
C GLN A 40 17.73 9.49 -6.11
N PHE A 41 19.06 9.55 -6.02
CA PHE A 41 19.86 8.60 -5.24
C PHE A 41 19.69 8.83 -3.74
N LEU A 42 19.49 10.08 -3.30
CA LEU A 42 19.15 10.37 -1.90
C LEU A 42 17.73 9.89 -1.58
N GLY A 43 16.80 10.04 -2.52
CA GLY A 43 15.46 9.43 -2.42
C GLY A 43 15.53 7.91 -2.29
N ALA A 44 16.37 7.25 -3.10
CA ALA A 44 16.63 5.81 -2.99
C ALA A 44 17.23 5.45 -1.62
N ALA A 45 18.17 6.26 -1.12
CA ALA A 45 18.80 6.05 0.18
C ALA A 45 17.80 6.09 1.33
N ILE A 46 16.84 7.03 1.31
CA ILE A 46 15.73 7.04 2.28
C ILE A 46 14.91 5.75 2.18
N GLY A 47 14.56 5.31 0.98
CA GLY A 47 13.87 4.02 0.78
C GLY A 47 14.65 2.84 1.37
N MET A 48 15.97 2.77 1.16
CA MET A 48 16.84 1.71 1.69
C MET A 48 16.95 1.74 3.22
N ILE A 49 17.03 2.94 3.81
CA ILE A 49 17.02 3.12 5.27
C ILE A 49 15.70 2.57 5.85
N MET A 50 14.58 2.82 5.18
CA MET A 50 13.24 2.42 5.64
C MET A 50 12.94 0.92 5.52
N THR A 51 13.71 0.17 4.74
CA THR A 51 13.48 -1.27 4.48
C THR A 51 14.68 -2.14 4.84
N THR A 52 15.68 -1.59 5.54
CA THR A 52 16.89 -2.33 5.89
C THR A 52 16.58 -3.53 6.80
N PRO A 53 17.22 -4.70 6.58
CA PRO A 53 16.98 -5.91 7.38
C PRO A 53 17.19 -5.75 8.89
N ASP A 54 18.08 -4.83 9.30
CA ASP A 54 18.37 -4.56 10.71
C ASP A 54 17.20 -3.90 11.46
N LEU A 55 16.15 -3.46 10.75
CA LEU A 55 14.91 -2.97 11.38
C LEU A 55 14.13 -4.16 11.95
N GLY A 56 14.33 -4.44 13.24
CA GLY A 56 13.86 -5.63 13.97
C GLY A 56 12.35 -5.75 14.24
N GLY A 57 11.51 -5.07 13.46
CA GLY A 57 10.05 -5.13 13.62
C GLY A 57 9.53 -4.37 14.84
N SER A 58 8.22 -4.47 15.10
CA SER A 58 7.53 -3.67 16.13
C SER A 58 7.94 -3.98 17.57
N THR A 59 8.75 -5.02 17.80
CA THR A 59 9.23 -5.43 19.13
C THR A 59 10.56 -4.82 19.51
N GLU A 60 11.33 -4.34 18.53
CA GLU A 60 12.63 -3.70 18.76
C GLU A 60 12.49 -2.19 18.77
N TYR A 61 13.25 -1.52 19.65
CA TYR A 61 13.19 -0.08 19.80
C TYR A 61 14.56 0.55 20.01
N TRP A 62 14.74 1.77 19.53
CA TRP A 62 15.81 2.64 19.98
C TRP A 62 15.36 3.41 21.22
N ASN A 63 16.20 3.41 22.25
CA ASN A 63 16.03 4.29 23.40
C ASN A 63 16.78 5.60 23.15
N ILE A 64 16.03 6.65 22.82
CA ILE A 64 16.55 7.98 22.52
C ILE A 64 16.20 8.89 23.70
N PHE A 65 17.12 9.00 24.66
CA PHE A 65 16.95 9.82 25.88
C PHE A 65 15.67 9.47 26.67
N GLY A 66 15.29 8.19 26.73
CA GLY A 66 14.07 7.71 27.39
C GLY A 66 12.84 7.62 26.48
N TYR A 67 12.91 8.14 25.25
CA TYR A 67 11.87 7.97 24.24
C TYR A 67 12.11 6.69 23.43
N HIS A 68 11.12 5.80 23.43
CA HIS A 68 11.17 4.53 22.72
C HIS A 68 10.68 4.72 21.28
N VAL A 69 11.59 4.58 20.32
CA VAL A 69 11.29 4.66 18.88
C VAL A 69 11.31 3.26 18.29
N SER A 70 10.17 2.80 17.77
CA SER A 70 10.06 1.49 17.12
C SER A 70 10.98 1.38 15.90
N GLN A 71 11.71 0.28 15.80
CA GLN A 71 12.52 -0.08 14.63
C GLN A 71 11.65 -0.69 13.53
N THR A 72 10.57 0.00 13.18
CA THR A 72 9.58 -0.48 12.22
C THR A 72 10.19 -0.58 10.83
N ASN A 73 10.06 -1.75 10.20
CA ASN A 73 10.35 -1.92 8.79
C ASN A 73 9.16 -1.45 7.94
N TYR A 74 9.40 -0.58 6.96
CA TYR A 74 8.37 0.00 6.09
C TYR A 74 8.32 -0.64 4.70
N ALA A 75 8.80 -1.88 4.55
CA ALA A 75 8.59 -2.67 3.34
C ALA A 75 7.12 -2.64 2.96
N TYR A 76 6.83 -2.67 1.65
CA TYR A 76 5.46 -2.58 1.09
C TYR A 76 4.76 -1.22 1.28
N GLN A 77 5.30 -0.28 2.06
CA GLN A 77 4.59 0.98 2.36
C GLN A 77 4.97 2.14 1.44
N VAL A 78 3.97 2.75 0.81
CA VAL A 78 4.15 3.86 -0.15
C VAL A 78 4.04 5.23 0.53
N ILE A 79 3.07 5.42 1.43
CA ILE A 79 2.79 6.75 2.00
C ILE A 79 3.92 7.29 2.89
N PRO A 80 4.50 6.49 3.81
CA PRO A 80 5.60 6.99 4.65
C PRO A 80 6.80 7.46 3.84
N VAL A 81 7.16 6.74 2.76
CA VAL A 81 8.30 7.13 1.93
C VAL A 81 8.03 8.40 1.11
N LEU A 82 6.78 8.60 0.65
CA LEU A 82 6.41 9.86 -0.02
C LEU A 82 6.56 11.06 0.91
N ALA A 83 6.11 10.92 2.17
CA ALA A 83 6.27 11.95 3.18
C ALA A 83 7.75 12.20 3.53
N ALA A 84 8.54 11.13 3.70
CA ALA A 84 9.96 11.23 3.99
C ALA A 84 10.73 11.93 2.86
N VAL A 85 10.51 11.54 1.61
CA VAL A 85 11.20 12.13 0.46
C VAL A 85 10.73 13.54 0.16
N TRP A 86 9.50 13.89 0.51
CA TRP A 86 9.05 15.29 0.49
C TRP A 86 9.86 16.15 1.48
N ILE A 87 10.06 15.67 2.72
CA ILE A 87 10.91 16.34 3.72
C ILE A 87 12.36 16.41 3.26
N LEU A 88 12.91 15.31 2.72
CA LEU A 88 14.24 15.28 2.12
C LEU A 88 14.42 16.41 1.10
N SER A 89 13.44 16.60 0.22
CA SER A 89 13.51 17.63 -0.82
C SER A 89 13.57 19.05 -0.26
N ILE A 90 12.96 19.29 0.90
CA ILE A 90 12.97 20.59 1.58
C ILE A 90 14.34 20.79 2.24
N LEU A 91 14.84 19.78 2.95
CA LEU A 91 16.12 19.82 3.64
C LEU A 91 17.29 19.97 2.67
N GLU A 92 17.30 19.21 1.57
CA GLU A 92 18.35 19.25 0.55
C GLU A 92 18.45 20.66 -0.06
N LYS A 93 17.32 21.24 -0.48
CA LYS A 93 17.28 22.62 -1.00
C LYS A 93 17.67 23.66 0.04
N PHE A 94 17.30 23.44 1.30
CA PHE A 94 17.67 24.33 2.40
C PHE A 94 19.19 24.33 2.63
N PHE A 95 19.82 23.16 2.70
CA PHE A 95 21.26 23.05 2.92
C PHE A 95 22.07 23.55 1.73
N HIS A 96 21.67 23.26 0.48
CA HIS A 96 22.28 23.86 -0.70
C HIS A 96 22.26 25.40 -0.68
N LYS A 97 21.21 26.00 -0.09
CA LYS A 97 21.09 27.46 0.04
C LYS A 97 21.92 28.04 1.20
N LYS A 98 22.19 27.25 2.24
CA LYS A 98 22.78 27.73 3.50
C LYS A 98 24.26 27.40 3.65
N LEU A 99 24.72 26.29 3.08
CA LEU A 99 26.10 25.86 3.19
C LEU A 99 26.99 26.57 2.14
N PRO A 100 28.20 26.99 2.51
CA PRO A 100 29.19 27.46 1.55
C PRO A 100 29.54 26.37 0.53
N SER A 101 29.85 26.77 -0.71
CA SER A 101 30.14 25.84 -1.81
C SER A 101 31.27 24.85 -1.54
N SER A 102 32.20 25.17 -0.64
CA SER A 102 33.31 24.29 -0.25
C SER A 102 32.87 23.05 0.53
N ILE A 103 31.75 23.10 1.23
CA ILE A 103 31.25 22.01 2.08
C ILE A 103 29.88 21.49 1.66
N ASP A 104 29.16 22.23 0.82
CA ASP A 104 27.82 21.91 0.32
C ASP A 104 27.73 20.49 -0.26
N PHE A 105 28.63 20.15 -1.20
CA PHE A 105 28.62 18.86 -1.88
C PHE A 105 28.74 17.65 -0.93
N THR A 106 29.47 17.81 0.19
CA THR A 106 29.68 16.74 1.16
C THR A 106 28.59 16.70 2.22
N PHE A 107 28.25 17.85 2.80
CA PHE A 107 27.39 17.92 3.97
C PHE A 107 25.90 18.02 3.64
N THR A 108 25.51 18.60 2.50
CA THR A 108 24.09 18.67 2.12
C THR A 108 23.47 17.28 2.00
N PRO A 109 24.04 16.32 1.22
CA PRO A 109 23.49 14.98 1.14
C PRO A 109 23.45 14.27 2.50
N LEU A 110 24.55 14.37 3.27
CA LEU A 110 24.68 13.72 4.58
C LEU A 110 23.62 14.21 5.57
N LEU A 111 23.53 15.52 5.78
CA LEU A 111 22.61 16.12 6.73
C LEU A 111 21.15 15.91 6.31
N SER A 112 20.86 16.04 5.02
CA SER A 112 19.50 15.83 4.49
C SER A 112 19.04 14.40 4.74
N VAL A 113 19.87 13.41 4.44
CA VAL A 113 19.53 11.99 4.64
C VAL A 113 19.44 11.66 6.12
N MET A 114 20.40 12.08 6.95
CA MET A 114 20.40 11.79 8.39
C MET A 114 19.18 12.38 9.10
N ILE A 115 18.88 13.67 8.86
CA ILE A 115 17.75 14.34 9.49
C ILE A 115 16.43 13.75 8.98
N THR A 116 16.32 13.47 7.67
CA THR A 116 15.12 12.82 7.13
C THR A 116 14.93 11.44 7.74
N GLY A 117 15.97 10.61 7.78
CA GLY A 117 15.91 9.27 8.38
C GLY A 117 15.45 9.32 9.84
N PHE A 118 16.03 10.23 10.63
CA PHE A 118 15.61 10.44 12.02
C PHE A 118 14.13 10.85 12.13
N LEU A 119 13.68 11.82 11.33
CA LEU A 119 12.28 12.26 11.31
C LEU A 119 11.33 11.15 10.84
N THR A 120 11.78 10.29 9.93
CA THR A 120 10.98 9.17 9.44
C THR A 120 10.61 8.23 10.58
N PHE A 121 11.55 7.80 11.40
CA PHE A 121 11.24 6.86 12.48
C PHE A 121 10.60 7.53 13.70
N THR A 122 10.98 8.77 14.03
CA THR A 122 10.51 9.46 15.23
C THR A 122 9.15 10.12 15.07
N VAL A 123 8.78 10.54 13.85
CA VAL A 123 7.56 11.30 13.56
C VAL A 123 6.70 10.62 12.51
N ILE A 124 7.23 10.39 11.30
CA ILE A 124 6.42 9.92 10.16
C ILE A 124 5.83 8.54 10.46
N GLY A 125 6.66 7.61 10.93
CA GLY A 125 6.29 6.27 11.31
C GLY A 125 5.15 6.22 12.32
N PRO A 126 5.32 6.79 13.52
CA PRO A 126 4.26 6.83 14.54
C PRO A 126 2.97 7.48 14.05
N VAL A 127 3.05 8.58 13.30
CA VAL A 127 1.86 9.24 12.73
C VAL A 127 1.13 8.32 11.75
N MET A 128 1.86 7.65 10.85
CA MET A 128 1.27 6.73 9.88
C MET A 128 0.69 5.49 10.55
N LEU A 129 1.34 4.97 11.60
CA LEU A 129 0.82 3.87 12.40
C LEU A 129 -0.48 4.25 13.11
N LEU A 130 -0.55 5.45 13.72
CA LEU A 130 -1.77 5.95 14.35
C LEU A 130 -2.92 6.10 13.35
N LEU A 131 -2.65 6.64 12.16
CA LEU A 131 -3.65 6.77 11.09
C LEU A 131 -4.12 5.40 10.59
N SER A 132 -3.19 4.46 10.38
CA SER A 132 -3.50 3.10 9.96
C SER A 132 -4.34 2.38 10.99
N ASN A 133 -3.94 2.40 12.27
CA ASN A 133 -4.66 1.76 13.36
C ASN A 133 -6.06 2.37 13.52
N GLY A 134 -6.22 3.70 13.43
CA GLY A 134 -7.52 4.33 13.47
C GLY A 134 -8.45 3.86 12.35
N ILE A 135 -7.94 3.68 11.13
CA ILE A 135 -8.71 3.12 10.01
C ILE A 135 -9.06 1.66 10.28
N THR A 136 -8.11 0.85 10.76
CA THR A 136 -8.34 -0.54 11.15
C THR A 136 -9.42 -0.66 12.20
N ASP A 137 -9.33 0.12 13.27
CA ASP A 137 -10.27 0.09 14.39
C ASP A 137 -11.68 0.43 13.91
N ILE A 138 -11.83 1.44 13.04
CA ILE A 138 -13.11 1.80 12.44
C ILE A 138 -13.66 0.65 11.60
N ILE A 139 -12.83 0.02 10.76
CA ILE A 139 -13.24 -1.07 9.88
C ILE A 139 -13.64 -2.32 10.69
N VAL A 140 -12.83 -2.69 11.69
CA VAL A 140 -13.09 -3.84 12.57
C VAL A 140 -14.32 -3.58 13.42
N TRP A 141 -14.48 -2.38 13.98
CA TRP A 141 -15.69 -1.99 14.70
C TRP A 141 -16.93 -2.09 13.81
N LEU A 142 -16.84 -1.59 12.58
CA LEU A 142 -17.92 -1.63 11.60
C LEU A 142 -18.31 -3.08 11.27
N TYR A 143 -17.32 -3.94 11.02
CA TYR A 143 -17.53 -5.36 10.78
C TYR A 143 -18.17 -6.07 11.98
N ASN A 144 -17.62 -5.90 13.19
CA ASN A 144 -18.11 -6.57 14.39
C ASN A 144 -19.51 -6.11 14.80
N THR A 145 -19.83 -4.83 14.59
CA THR A 145 -21.11 -4.24 15.03
C THR A 145 -22.24 -4.51 14.03
N THR A 146 -21.94 -4.46 12.73
CA THR A 146 -22.98 -4.46 11.68
C THR A 146 -22.92 -5.67 10.75
N GLY A 147 -21.91 -6.53 10.91
CA GLY A 147 -21.72 -7.75 10.13
C GLY A 147 -21.65 -7.47 8.63
N PHE A 148 -22.56 -8.10 7.88
CA PHE A 148 -22.61 -8.02 6.42
C PHE A 148 -22.84 -6.59 5.88
N ILE A 149 -23.56 -5.74 6.63
CA ILE A 149 -23.78 -4.34 6.23
C ILE A 149 -22.46 -3.57 6.24
N GLY A 150 -21.66 -3.78 7.28
CA GLY A 150 -20.35 -3.16 7.44
C GLY A 150 -19.37 -3.60 6.37
N MET A 151 -19.38 -4.89 6.04
CA MET A 151 -18.58 -5.42 4.93
C MET A 151 -19.00 -4.79 3.58
N GLY A 152 -20.31 -4.58 3.37
CA GLY A 152 -20.82 -3.90 2.19
C GLY A 152 -20.41 -2.43 2.08
N ILE A 153 -20.47 -1.67 3.19
CA ILE A 153 -19.99 -0.28 3.23
C ILE A 153 -18.49 -0.23 2.97
N PHE A 154 -17.73 -1.15 3.58
CA PHE A 154 -16.29 -1.22 3.39
C PHE A 154 -15.94 -1.53 1.92
N GLY A 155 -16.56 -2.52 1.30
CA GLY A 155 -16.36 -2.80 -0.14
C GLY A 155 -16.78 -1.65 -1.05
N GLY A 156 -17.89 -0.98 -0.75
CA GLY A 156 -18.35 0.19 -1.51
C GLY A 156 -17.40 1.39 -1.42
N THR A 157 -16.59 1.48 -0.37
CA THR A 157 -15.61 2.56 -0.16
C THR A 157 -14.16 2.13 -0.42
N TYR A 158 -13.88 0.83 -0.60
CA TYR A 158 -12.53 0.30 -0.71
C TYR A 158 -11.75 0.94 -1.86
N SER A 159 -12.34 1.06 -3.06
CA SER A 159 -11.66 1.71 -4.18
C SER A 159 -11.41 3.21 -3.95
N LEU A 160 -12.14 3.87 -3.04
CA LEU A 160 -11.82 5.24 -2.60
C LEU A 160 -10.53 5.27 -1.79
N ILE A 161 -10.36 4.30 -0.89
CA ILE A 161 -9.14 4.11 -0.11
C ILE A 161 -7.97 3.79 -1.04
N VAL A 162 -8.20 2.95 -2.08
CA VAL A 162 -7.19 2.65 -3.10
C VAL A 162 -6.70 3.93 -3.78
N MET A 163 -7.60 4.86 -4.14
CA MET A 163 -7.20 6.14 -4.75
C MET A 163 -6.26 6.97 -3.88
N THR A 164 -6.36 6.86 -2.56
CA THR A 164 -5.47 7.58 -1.63
C THR A 164 -4.12 6.87 -1.40
N GLY A 165 -3.98 5.61 -1.82
CA GLY A 165 -2.82 4.77 -1.52
C GLY A 165 -2.82 4.16 -0.11
N LEU A 166 -3.77 4.50 0.76
CA LEU A 166 -3.82 4.01 2.15
C LEU A 166 -3.97 2.48 2.25
N HIS A 167 -4.56 1.85 1.24
CA HIS A 167 -4.70 0.39 1.15
C HIS A 167 -3.37 -0.37 1.24
N GLN A 168 -2.23 0.26 0.95
CA GLN A 168 -0.90 -0.36 1.07
C GLN A 168 -0.52 -0.66 2.54
N SER A 169 -1.25 -0.10 3.51
CA SER A 169 -1.11 -0.47 4.93
C SER A 169 -1.86 -1.75 5.31
N PHE A 170 -2.81 -2.20 4.49
CA PHE A 170 -3.70 -3.32 4.80
C PHE A 170 -3.01 -4.69 4.93
N PRO A 171 -2.01 -5.06 4.12
CA PRO A 171 -1.33 -6.35 4.29
C PRO A 171 -0.75 -6.56 5.71
N ALA A 172 -0.27 -5.50 6.36
CA ALA A 172 0.21 -5.57 7.74
C ALA A 172 -0.92 -5.83 8.76
N ILE A 173 -2.12 -5.33 8.47
CA ILE A 173 -3.33 -5.56 9.28
C ILE A 173 -3.88 -6.97 9.02
N GLU A 174 -3.94 -7.38 7.76
CA GLU A 174 -4.35 -8.73 7.34
C GLU A 174 -3.51 -9.81 8.02
N THR A 175 -2.19 -9.60 8.10
CA THR A 175 -1.26 -10.49 8.83
C THR A 175 -1.64 -10.63 10.30
N GLN A 176 -2.04 -9.53 10.96
CA GLN A 176 -2.49 -9.55 12.35
C GLN A 176 -3.83 -10.25 12.52
N LEU A 177 -4.78 -10.01 11.61
CA LEU A 177 -6.08 -10.69 11.60
C LEU A 177 -5.94 -12.20 11.40
N LEU A 178 -5.09 -12.64 10.47
CA LEU A 178 -4.77 -14.06 10.25
C LEU A 178 -4.08 -14.69 11.45
N SER A 179 -3.14 -13.98 12.07
CA SER A 179 -2.42 -14.45 13.25
C SER A 179 -3.37 -14.63 14.44
N ALA A 180 -4.27 -13.67 14.68
CA ALA A 180 -5.29 -13.81 15.71
C ALA A 180 -6.18 -15.03 15.42
N TRP A 181 -6.66 -15.15 14.18
CA TRP A 181 -7.58 -16.21 13.78
C TRP A 181 -6.98 -17.61 13.89
N THR A 182 -5.73 -17.78 13.48
CA THR A 182 -4.98 -19.04 13.63
C THR A 182 -4.79 -19.43 15.10
N ASN A 183 -4.68 -18.44 15.99
CA ASN A 183 -4.62 -18.64 17.45
C ASN A 183 -6.00 -18.82 18.10
N GLY A 184 -7.07 -18.96 17.32
CA GLY A 184 -8.44 -19.16 17.81
C GLY A 184 -9.15 -17.88 18.27
N ILE A 185 -8.62 -16.70 17.94
CA ILE A 185 -9.15 -15.39 18.35
C ILE A 185 -9.57 -14.59 17.11
N GLY A 186 -10.74 -13.94 17.12
CA GLY A 186 -11.17 -13.08 16.02
C GLY A 186 -11.82 -13.81 14.83
N HIS A 187 -11.89 -13.14 13.67
CA HIS A 187 -12.82 -13.47 12.59
C HIS A 187 -12.16 -13.85 11.26
N GLY A 188 -10.83 -13.97 11.20
CA GLY A 188 -10.10 -14.20 9.95
C GLY A 188 -9.94 -12.93 9.11
N ASP A 189 -9.28 -13.06 7.97
CA ASP A 189 -9.01 -11.93 7.10
C ASP A 189 -10.19 -11.65 6.17
N PHE A 190 -10.99 -10.67 6.55
CA PHE A 190 -12.09 -10.16 5.74
C PHE A 190 -11.65 -9.01 4.81
N ILE A 191 -10.48 -8.40 5.03
CA ILE A 191 -10.00 -7.27 4.23
C ILE A 191 -9.59 -7.77 2.85
N PHE A 192 -8.88 -8.89 2.78
CA PHE A 192 -8.49 -9.48 1.50
C PHE A 192 -9.71 -9.93 0.67
N VAL A 193 -10.78 -10.39 1.32
CA VAL A 193 -12.06 -10.68 0.66
C VAL A 193 -12.65 -9.41 0.05
N VAL A 194 -12.66 -8.31 0.80
CA VAL A 194 -13.11 -7.01 0.30
C VAL A 194 -12.26 -6.53 -0.88
N ALA A 195 -10.94 -6.63 -0.77
CA ALA A 195 -10.00 -6.28 -1.83
C ALA A 195 -10.29 -7.10 -3.11
N SER A 196 -10.46 -8.42 -2.97
CA SER A 196 -10.77 -9.31 -4.09
C SER A 196 -12.07 -8.94 -4.80
N MET A 197 -13.14 -8.67 -4.05
CA MET A 197 -14.43 -8.27 -4.63
C MET A 197 -14.35 -6.89 -5.31
N ALA A 198 -13.61 -5.94 -4.71
CA ALA A 198 -13.37 -4.64 -5.33
C ALA A 198 -12.57 -4.76 -6.64
N ASN A 199 -11.55 -5.61 -6.66
CA ASN A 199 -10.71 -5.87 -7.84
C ASN A 199 -11.54 -6.44 -8.99
N VAL A 200 -12.36 -7.46 -8.71
CA VAL A 200 -13.28 -8.05 -9.70
C VAL A 200 -14.29 -7.02 -10.18
N ALA A 201 -14.87 -6.20 -9.30
CA ALA A 201 -15.84 -5.18 -9.69
C ALA A 201 -15.23 -4.09 -10.59
N GLN A 202 -14.01 -3.63 -10.28
CA GLN A 202 -13.28 -2.66 -11.12
C GLN A 202 -12.95 -3.27 -12.48
N GLY A 203 -12.48 -4.52 -12.52
CA GLY A 203 -12.21 -5.25 -13.75
C GLY A 203 -13.46 -5.43 -14.61
N ALA A 204 -14.57 -5.84 -14.02
CA ALA A 204 -15.86 -6.01 -14.69
C ALA A 204 -16.37 -4.68 -15.30
N ALA A 205 -16.31 -3.58 -14.54
CA ALA A 205 -16.69 -2.26 -15.04
C ALA A 205 -15.78 -1.80 -16.20
N THR A 206 -14.49 -2.10 -16.13
CA THR A 206 -13.56 -1.80 -17.22
C THR A 206 -13.83 -2.67 -18.45
N PHE A 207 -14.17 -3.95 -18.30
CA PHE A 207 -14.60 -4.79 -19.41
C PHE A 207 -15.94 -4.34 -20.02
N ALA A 208 -16.86 -3.82 -19.22
CA ALA A 208 -18.07 -3.21 -19.75
C ALA A 208 -17.73 -2.03 -20.68
N ILE A 209 -16.77 -1.18 -20.30
CA ILE A 209 -16.27 -0.13 -21.21
C ILE A 209 -15.58 -0.71 -22.45
N TRP A 210 -14.81 -1.79 -22.31
CA TRP A 210 -14.20 -2.48 -23.44
C TRP A 210 -15.21 -2.94 -24.50
N PHE A 211 -16.35 -3.49 -24.06
CA PHE A 211 -17.45 -3.90 -24.94
C PHE A 211 -18.19 -2.71 -25.56
N LEU A 212 -18.40 -1.63 -24.79
CA LEU A 212 -19.20 -0.49 -25.23
C LEU A 212 -18.43 0.51 -26.10
N THR A 213 -17.12 0.63 -25.91
CA THR A 213 -16.32 1.65 -26.60
C THR A 213 -16.02 1.27 -28.05
N LYS A 214 -16.16 2.25 -28.96
CA LYS A 214 -15.74 2.15 -30.37
C LYS A 214 -14.33 2.70 -30.61
N ASN A 215 -13.76 3.41 -29.63
CA ASN A 215 -12.44 4.03 -29.76
C ASN A 215 -11.34 2.98 -29.57
N SER A 216 -10.52 2.75 -30.60
CA SER A 216 -9.48 1.71 -30.61
C SER A 216 -8.47 1.83 -29.46
N LYS A 217 -8.05 3.06 -29.12
CA LYS A 217 -7.11 3.32 -28.01
C LYS A 217 -7.73 2.98 -26.66
N THR A 218 -8.98 3.39 -26.43
CA THR A 218 -9.71 3.05 -25.20
C THR A 218 -9.97 1.55 -25.12
N LYS A 219 -10.29 0.91 -26.25
CA LYS A 219 -10.50 -0.53 -26.31
C LYS A 219 -9.23 -1.29 -25.94
N SER A 220 -8.09 -0.94 -26.53
CA SER A 220 -6.80 -1.56 -26.20
C SER A 220 -6.45 -1.38 -24.71
N LEU A 221 -6.63 -0.17 -24.16
CA LEU A 221 -6.37 0.11 -22.74
C LEU A 221 -7.33 -0.69 -21.83
N ALA A 222 -8.63 -0.69 -22.12
CA ALA A 222 -9.62 -1.35 -21.29
C ALA A 222 -9.45 -2.87 -21.27
N SER A 223 -9.03 -3.51 -22.37
CA SER A 223 -8.74 -4.95 -22.35
C SER A 223 -7.61 -5.29 -21.39
N SER A 224 -6.46 -4.61 -21.49
CA SER A 224 -5.31 -4.93 -20.64
C SER A 224 -5.52 -4.51 -19.19
N ALA A 225 -6.13 -3.34 -18.97
CA ALA A 225 -6.46 -2.85 -17.64
C ALA A 225 -7.52 -3.71 -16.93
N GLY A 226 -8.52 -4.23 -17.67
CA GLY A 226 -9.53 -5.14 -17.12
C GLY A 226 -8.91 -6.44 -16.63
N VAL A 227 -8.04 -7.07 -17.43
CA VAL A 227 -7.29 -8.28 -17.01
C VAL A 227 -6.40 -7.99 -15.81
N SER A 228 -5.66 -6.88 -15.84
CA SER A 228 -4.82 -6.42 -14.74
C SER A 228 -5.61 -6.32 -13.43
N ALA A 229 -6.81 -5.72 -13.46
CA ALA A 229 -7.66 -5.60 -12.28
C ALA A 229 -8.14 -6.95 -11.75
N LEU A 230 -8.45 -7.92 -12.62
CA LEU A 230 -8.79 -9.29 -12.18
C LEU A 230 -7.60 -10.02 -11.54
N LEU A 231 -6.38 -9.64 -11.89
CA LEU A 231 -5.14 -10.16 -11.28
C LEU A 231 -4.70 -9.36 -10.05
N GLY A 232 -5.54 -8.45 -9.54
CA GLY A 232 -5.28 -7.69 -8.33
C GLY A 232 -4.61 -6.33 -8.53
N ILE A 233 -4.20 -5.99 -9.75
CA ILE A 233 -3.59 -4.69 -10.08
C ILE A 233 -4.64 -3.77 -10.70
N THR A 234 -5.28 -2.95 -9.86
CA THR A 234 -6.47 -2.17 -10.24
C THR A 234 -6.19 -0.76 -10.73
N GLU A 235 -5.01 -0.21 -10.50
CA GLU A 235 -4.67 1.18 -10.83
C GLU A 235 -4.87 1.53 -12.31
N PRO A 236 -4.49 0.67 -13.29
CA PRO A 236 -4.75 0.96 -14.70
C PRO A 236 -6.25 1.01 -15.03
N ALA A 237 -7.06 0.16 -14.41
CA ALA A 237 -8.52 0.12 -14.59
C ALA A 237 -9.19 1.33 -13.94
N LEU A 238 -8.84 1.58 -12.68
CA LEU A 238 -9.37 2.65 -11.85
C LEU A 238 -9.09 4.02 -12.48
N PHE A 239 -7.81 4.36 -12.68
CA PHE A 239 -7.40 5.68 -13.14
C PHE A 239 -7.45 5.82 -14.67
N GLY A 240 -7.13 4.75 -15.40
CA GLY A 240 -7.06 4.78 -16.87
C GLY A 240 -8.42 4.72 -17.55
N VAL A 241 -9.43 4.11 -16.91
CA VAL A 241 -10.74 3.83 -17.53
C VAL A 241 -11.91 4.27 -16.66
N ASN A 242 -12.12 3.66 -15.49
CA ASN A 242 -13.37 3.78 -14.74
C ASN A 242 -13.59 5.21 -14.21
N LEU A 243 -12.57 5.81 -13.59
CA LEU A 243 -12.65 7.17 -13.04
C LEU A 243 -12.77 8.22 -14.16
N LYS A 244 -12.12 7.98 -15.30
CA LYS A 244 -12.20 8.84 -16.49
C LYS A 244 -13.64 8.97 -16.99
N TYR A 245 -14.40 7.88 -17.01
CA TYR A 245 -15.79 7.88 -17.46
C TYR A 245 -16.81 8.09 -16.33
N ARG A 246 -16.39 8.08 -15.06
CA ARG A 246 -17.17 8.26 -13.82
C ARG A 246 -18.29 7.25 -13.59
N PHE A 247 -19.17 7.03 -14.57
CA PHE A 247 -20.26 6.07 -14.50
C PHE A 247 -19.79 4.64 -14.21
N PRO A 248 -18.78 4.06 -14.91
CA PRO A 248 -18.29 2.72 -14.61
C PRO A 248 -17.69 2.63 -13.21
N PHE A 249 -17.07 3.71 -12.74
CA PHE A 249 -16.51 3.78 -11.40
C PHE A 249 -17.59 3.63 -10.33
N PHE A 250 -18.71 4.37 -10.40
CA PHE A 250 -19.81 4.20 -9.44
C PHE A 250 -20.47 2.82 -9.55
N CYS A 251 -20.61 2.26 -10.76
CA CYS A 251 -21.08 0.89 -10.93
C CYS A 251 -20.16 -0.13 -10.23
N ALA A 252 -18.83 0.05 -10.33
CA ALA A 252 -17.87 -0.80 -9.65
C ALA A 252 -17.95 -0.67 -8.11
N LEU A 253 -18.13 0.55 -7.57
CA LEU A 253 -18.31 0.75 -6.13
C LEU A 253 -19.56 0.03 -5.61
N ILE A 254 -20.70 0.20 -6.30
CA ILE A 254 -21.95 -0.45 -5.92
C ILE A 254 -21.84 -1.97 -6.06
N GLY A 255 -21.25 -2.45 -7.16
CA GLY A 255 -21.02 -3.88 -7.38
C GLY A 255 -20.12 -4.50 -6.30
N SER A 256 -19.04 -3.83 -5.93
CA SER A 256 -18.16 -4.24 -4.84
C SER A 256 -18.90 -4.25 -3.50
N GLY A 257 -19.67 -3.21 -3.18
CA GLY A 257 -20.46 -3.14 -1.95
C GLY A 257 -21.49 -4.26 -1.83
N ILE A 258 -22.19 -4.60 -2.91
CA ILE A 258 -23.13 -5.73 -2.92
C ILE A 258 -22.38 -7.06 -2.76
N ALA A 259 -21.31 -7.28 -3.53
CA ALA A 259 -20.55 -8.52 -3.49
C ALA A 259 -19.92 -8.78 -2.11
N THR A 260 -19.38 -7.73 -1.48
CA THR A 260 -18.81 -7.80 -0.14
C THR A 260 -19.86 -7.97 0.96
N ALA A 261 -21.04 -7.35 0.82
CA ALA A 261 -22.16 -7.62 1.71
C ALA A 261 -22.60 -9.09 1.65
N VAL A 262 -22.71 -9.66 0.44
CA VAL A 262 -23.02 -11.09 0.27
C VAL A 262 -21.93 -11.97 0.88
N ALA A 263 -20.65 -11.65 0.63
CA ALA A 263 -19.52 -12.38 1.24
C ALA A 263 -19.57 -12.35 2.78
N GLY A 264 -19.91 -11.21 3.37
CA GLY A 264 -20.08 -11.06 4.81
C GLY A 264 -21.26 -11.85 5.37
N LEU A 265 -22.38 -11.89 4.64
CA LEU A 265 -23.55 -12.68 5.01
C LEU A 265 -23.24 -14.19 5.01
N LEU A 266 -22.43 -14.63 4.05
CA LEU A 266 -21.94 -15.99 3.93
C LEU A 266 -20.72 -16.30 4.82
N LYS A 267 -20.23 -15.31 5.58
CA LYS A 267 -19.05 -15.40 6.46
C LYS A 267 -17.79 -15.88 5.73
N VAL A 268 -17.61 -15.42 4.49
CA VAL A 268 -16.41 -15.72 3.70
C VAL A 268 -15.23 -14.96 4.29
N VAL A 269 -14.14 -15.68 4.54
CA VAL A 269 -12.88 -15.16 5.11
C VAL A 269 -11.71 -15.72 4.32
N ALA A 270 -10.65 -14.94 4.19
CA ALA A 270 -9.40 -15.40 3.62
C ALA A 270 -8.59 -16.16 4.67
N VAL A 271 -7.94 -17.24 4.22
CA VAL A 271 -7.14 -18.14 5.08
C VAL A 271 -5.64 -17.91 4.96
N SER A 272 -5.24 -17.04 4.04
CA SER A 272 -3.87 -16.61 3.80
C SER A 272 -3.89 -15.22 3.16
N LEU A 273 -2.76 -14.53 3.21
CA LEU A 273 -2.50 -13.41 2.31
C LEU A 273 -2.53 -13.89 0.85
N GLY A 274 -2.88 -13.01 -0.07
CA GLY A 274 -2.81 -13.27 -1.51
C GLY A 274 -1.75 -12.48 -2.25
#